data_AF-A0A7C1EDP4-F1
#
_entry.id   AF-A0A7C1EDP4-F1
#
_cell.length_a   1.000
_cell.length_b   1.000
_cell.length_c   1.000
_cell.angle_alpha   90.00
_cell.angle_beta   90.00
_cell.angle_gamma   90.00
#
_symmetry.space_group_name_H-M   'P 1'
#
loop_
_entity.id
_entity.type
_entity.pdbx_description
1 polymer ?
#
loop_
_entity_poly.entity_id
_entity_poly.type
_entity_poly.pdbx_seq_one_letter_code
_entity_poly.pdbx_strand_id
1 'polypeptide(L)'
;MKQTIVFFLVCAITAVYAVVPTDRIADVRQRLVSSGGQMSDSDRAVVNDFWRIALDAMLLAEESEQIVAIRRQIQQEKGSEPLSLNAAGYVQIGRQHLQQAFETVGQWEASDRKTLMRRNLMILTAQLHSPLLAEFGLERLDDPDDVVRYWAVKCVAGSGVAVQLIDPSIGDEVLMERILEALRERVSDESDTQILRTIVTFASMVNHETARDILMAVAQRRIDAYKGWNVNDEQFDAVLLRSMGQLILDQRESAARAAMARHFAELLSLVFQRYMVEPSPLTDDQRNALANVIAEVDSQVLTRVMEQQTPFIRILQRGGSGLDREFEAYFGSDMGPGYLATRLKFNYGQTEAGRPRHAPPQLPPPPVR
;
A
#
# COMPACT_ATOMS: atom_id res chain seq x y z
N MET A 1 -30.18 66.91 -0.65
CA MET A 1 -30.08 65.44 -0.54
C MET A 1 -28.67 65.10 -0.11
N LYS A 2 -28.52 64.43 1.05
CA LYS A 2 -27.22 64.03 1.62
C LYS A 2 -26.77 62.73 0.96
N GLN A 3 -25.55 62.70 0.40
CA GLN A 3 -24.88 61.45 0.02
C GLN A 3 -24.01 61.00 1.19
N THR A 4 -24.35 59.85 1.76
CA THR A 4 -23.57 59.17 2.80
C THR A 4 -22.64 58.19 2.11
N ILE A 5 -21.33 58.43 2.19
CA ILE A 5 -20.32 57.46 1.76
C ILE A 5 -20.11 56.47 2.90
N VAL A 6 -20.48 55.22 2.68
CA VAL A 6 -20.21 54.11 3.60
C VAL A 6 -18.87 53.49 3.20
N PHE A 7 -17.85 53.68 4.04
CA PHE A 7 -16.57 52.99 3.93
C PHE A 7 -16.73 51.58 4.51
N PHE A 8 -16.68 50.56 3.65
CA PHE A 8 -16.60 49.16 4.10
C PHE A 8 -15.15 48.85 4.46
N LEU A 9 -14.86 48.77 5.76
CA LEU A 9 -13.62 48.22 6.29
C LEU A 9 -13.69 46.70 6.14
N VAL A 10 -13.04 46.15 5.10
CA VAL A 10 -12.84 44.71 4.97
C VAL A 10 -11.69 44.32 5.90
N CYS A 11 -12.02 43.92 7.12
CA CYS A 11 -11.09 43.16 7.96
C CYS A 11 -10.91 41.77 7.33
N ALA A 12 -9.82 41.59 6.58
CA ALA A 12 -9.33 40.27 6.23
C ALA A 12 -8.93 39.57 7.54
N ILE A 13 -9.79 38.69 8.05
CA ILE A 13 -9.46 37.80 9.15
C ILE A 13 -8.50 36.75 8.58
N THR A 14 -7.20 37.04 8.60
CA THR A 14 -6.18 36.01 8.45
C THR A 14 -6.22 35.18 9.73
N ALA A 15 -6.68 33.94 9.63
CA ALA A 15 -6.54 32.96 10.71
C ALA A 15 -5.04 32.89 11.08
N VAL A 16 -4.71 33.35 12.28
CA VAL A 16 -3.36 33.21 12.84
C VAL A 16 -3.23 31.75 13.23
N TYR A 17 -2.75 30.93 12.29
CA TYR A 17 -2.31 29.58 12.60
C TYR A 17 -1.22 29.68 13.67
N ALA A 18 -1.20 28.75 14.63
CA ALA A 18 -0.04 28.59 15.51
C ALA A 18 1.16 28.21 14.63
N VAL A 19 1.92 29.20 14.17
CA VAL A 19 3.10 28.98 13.33
C VAL A 19 4.23 28.60 14.27
N VAL A 20 4.62 27.33 14.26
CA VAL A 20 5.86 26.89 14.90
C VAL A 20 7.01 27.62 14.20
N PRO A 21 7.92 28.30 14.94
CA PRO A 21 9.05 28.98 14.32
C PRO A 21 9.94 28.01 13.52
N THR A 22 10.03 28.21 12.20
CA THR A 22 10.80 27.33 11.31
C THR A 22 12.15 27.90 10.88
N ASP A 23 12.40 29.20 11.05
CA ASP A 23 13.55 29.88 10.44
C ASP A 23 14.88 29.22 10.79
N ARG A 24 15.10 28.93 12.08
CA ARG A 24 16.35 28.33 12.56
C ARG A 24 16.56 26.92 12.02
N ILE A 25 15.50 26.12 11.92
CA ILE A 25 15.63 24.75 11.42
C ILE A 25 15.75 24.73 9.89
N ALA A 26 15.08 25.65 9.20
CA ALA A 26 15.22 25.83 7.76
C ALA A 26 16.67 26.21 7.40
N ASP A 27 17.31 27.08 8.18
CA ASP A 27 18.72 27.45 8.03
C ASP A 27 19.65 26.23 8.21
N VAL A 28 19.42 25.42 9.26
CA VAL A 28 20.17 24.18 9.49
C VAL A 28 20.01 23.22 8.31
N ARG A 29 18.78 22.99 7.85
CA ARG A 29 18.47 22.12 6.71
C ARG A 29 19.20 22.61 5.45
N GLN A 30 19.07 23.90 5.11
CA GLN A 30 19.66 24.46 3.91
C GLN A 30 21.19 24.33 3.93
N ARG A 31 21.82 24.59 5.07
CA ARG A 31 23.27 24.45 5.24
C ARG A 31 23.72 23.00 5.07
N LEU A 32 23.04 22.03 5.70
CA LEU A 32 23.42 20.62 5.64
C LEU A 32 23.21 20.01 4.26
N VAL A 33 22.14 20.41 3.56
CA VAL A 33 21.93 20.05 2.14
C VAL A 33 23.05 20.60 1.27
N SER A 34 23.47 21.85 1.50
CA SER A 34 24.52 22.49 0.70
C SER A 34 25.92 21.91 0.95
N SER A 35 26.21 21.49 2.18
CA SER A 35 27.54 20.99 2.57
C SER A 35 27.70 19.48 2.41
N GLY A 36 26.60 18.71 2.32
CA GLY A 36 26.62 17.25 2.41
C GLY A 36 27.16 16.72 3.74
N GLY A 37 27.30 17.59 4.75
CA GLY A 37 27.93 17.29 6.03
C GLY A 37 27.00 16.63 7.05
N GLN A 38 27.59 16.09 8.11
CA GLN A 38 26.85 15.61 9.28
C GLN A 38 26.38 16.77 10.17
N MET A 39 25.27 16.57 10.89
CA MET A 39 24.81 17.52 11.92
C MET A 39 25.85 17.68 13.04
N SER A 40 26.25 18.92 13.30
CA SER A 40 27.01 19.27 14.51
C SER A 40 26.13 19.25 15.76
N ASP A 41 26.73 19.35 16.95
CA ASP A 41 25.98 19.42 18.21
C ASP A 41 25.07 20.66 18.28
N SER A 42 25.50 21.80 17.72
CA SER A 42 24.66 23.00 17.63
C SER A 42 23.43 22.76 16.76
N ASP A 43 23.58 21.98 15.70
CA ASP A 43 22.51 21.69 14.74
C ASP A 43 21.49 20.76 15.37
N ARG A 44 21.99 19.73 16.06
CA ARG A 44 21.17 18.81 16.85
C ARG A 44 20.34 19.56 17.90
N ALA A 45 20.92 20.55 18.57
CA ALA A 45 20.19 21.38 19.55
C ALA A 45 19.04 22.16 18.90
N VAL A 46 19.27 22.77 17.72
CA VAL A 46 18.21 23.48 16.98
C VAL A 46 17.09 22.53 16.55
N VAL A 47 17.43 21.37 16.02
CA VAL A 47 16.45 20.35 15.62
C VAL A 47 15.67 19.84 16.82
N ASN A 48 16.34 19.61 17.95
CA ASN A 48 15.70 19.18 19.20
C ASN A 48 14.71 20.21 19.74
N ASP A 49 15.10 21.49 19.76
CA ASP A 49 14.20 22.58 20.18
C ASP A 49 12.97 22.69 19.27
N PHE A 50 13.17 22.57 17.95
CA PHE A 50 12.06 22.57 16.99
C PHE A 50 11.08 21.43 17.26
N TRP A 51 11.56 20.19 17.39
CA TRP A 51 10.72 19.03 17.66
C TRP A 51 9.88 19.18 18.92
N ARG A 52 10.51 19.64 20.01
CA ARG A 52 9.81 19.90 21.28
C ARG A 52 8.70 20.94 21.08
N ILE A 53 9.03 22.12 20.55
CA ILE A 53 8.06 23.21 20.37
C ILE A 53 6.91 22.78 19.46
N ALA A 54 7.22 22.08 18.37
CA ALA A 54 6.22 21.64 17.41
C ALA A 54 5.25 20.62 18.02
N LEU A 55 5.76 19.59 18.71
CA LEU A 55 4.91 18.58 19.32
C LEU A 55 4.13 19.12 20.51
N ASP A 56 4.72 19.99 21.35
CA ASP A 56 3.98 20.67 22.42
C ASP A 56 2.82 21.49 21.85
N ALA A 57 3.08 22.28 20.79
CA ALA A 57 2.05 23.06 20.11
C ALA A 57 0.96 22.14 19.52
N MET A 58 1.33 21.00 18.95
CA MET A 58 0.39 20.03 18.41
C MET A 58 -0.49 19.40 19.50
N LEU A 59 0.10 19.03 20.64
CA LEU A 59 -0.63 18.43 21.76
C LEU A 59 -1.62 19.41 22.42
N LEU A 60 -1.24 20.70 22.46
CA LEU A 60 -2.06 21.78 23.01
C LEU A 60 -3.12 22.31 22.04
N ALA A 61 -2.97 22.08 20.73
CA ALA A 61 -3.93 22.54 19.73
C ALA A 61 -5.35 22.03 20.01
N GLU A 62 -6.32 22.95 19.89
CA GLU A 62 -7.74 22.65 20.10
C GLU A 62 -8.42 22.24 18.78
N GLU A 63 -7.96 22.80 17.67
CA GLU A 63 -8.56 22.61 16.35
C GLU A 63 -7.79 21.62 15.48
N SER A 64 -8.53 20.80 14.73
CA SER A 64 -7.95 19.75 13.89
C SER A 64 -7.05 20.32 12.78
N GLU A 65 -7.37 21.50 12.27
CA GLU A 65 -6.64 22.23 11.25
C GLU A 65 -5.26 22.65 11.75
N GLN A 66 -5.14 23.04 13.02
CA GLN A 66 -3.87 23.41 13.63
C GLN A 66 -2.96 22.18 13.77
N ILE A 67 -3.52 21.06 14.23
CA ILE A 67 -2.79 19.79 14.33
C ILE A 67 -2.23 19.38 12.95
N VAL A 68 -3.06 19.46 11.91
CA VAL A 68 -2.66 19.12 10.54
C VAL A 68 -1.59 20.09 10.01
N ALA A 69 -1.71 21.38 10.27
CA ALA A 69 -0.73 22.39 9.86
C ALA A 69 0.63 22.15 10.52
N ILE A 70 0.67 21.92 11.83
CA ILE A 70 1.89 21.64 12.58
C ILE A 70 2.54 20.33 12.11
N ARG A 71 1.75 19.26 11.93
CA ARG A 71 2.25 17.99 11.37
C ARG A 71 2.91 18.19 10.02
N ARG A 72 2.30 18.98 9.13
CA ARG A 72 2.84 19.28 7.80
C ARG A 72 4.17 20.05 7.91
N GLN A 73 4.29 21.01 8.83
CA GLN A 73 5.54 21.72 9.07
C GLN A 73 6.65 20.77 9.54
N ILE A 74 6.37 19.90 10.51
CA ILE A 74 7.32 18.87 10.96
C ILE A 74 7.78 17.99 9.78
N GLN A 75 6.85 17.52 8.97
CA GLN A 75 7.18 16.71 7.78
C GLN A 75 8.08 17.48 6.79
N GLN A 76 7.78 18.76 6.53
CA GLN A 76 8.53 19.59 5.58
C GLN A 76 9.97 19.83 6.03
N GLU A 77 10.20 20.00 7.33
CA GLU A 77 11.53 20.27 7.87
C GLU A 77 12.47 19.06 7.83
N LYS A 78 11.95 17.83 7.68
CA LYS A 78 12.76 16.66 7.32
C LYS A 78 13.50 16.82 5.99
N GLY A 79 12.93 17.57 5.06
CA GLY A 79 13.41 17.67 3.68
C GLY A 79 12.93 16.51 2.78
N SER A 80 13.25 16.62 1.49
CA SER A 80 12.73 15.73 0.43
C SER A 80 13.65 14.56 0.09
N GLU A 81 14.93 14.60 0.49
CA GLU A 81 15.91 13.54 0.17
C GLU A 81 15.85 12.41 1.20
N PRO A 82 15.34 11.21 0.83
CA PRO A 82 15.12 10.13 1.79
C PRO A 82 16.42 9.52 2.33
N LEU A 83 17.52 9.59 1.57
CA LEU A 83 18.82 8.99 1.90
C LEU A 83 19.85 9.99 2.45
N SER A 84 19.43 11.21 2.82
CA SER A 84 20.37 12.22 3.32
C SER A 84 20.71 12.01 4.81
N LEU A 85 21.97 12.23 5.18
CA LEU A 85 22.43 12.19 6.59
C LEU A 85 21.67 13.19 7.47
N ASN A 86 21.26 14.33 6.88
CA ASN A 86 20.41 15.32 7.54
C ASN A 86 19.03 14.72 7.89
N ALA A 87 18.33 14.13 6.92
CA ALA A 87 17.02 13.53 7.17
C ALA A 87 17.09 12.41 8.22
N ALA A 88 18.12 11.56 8.17
CA ALA A 88 18.33 10.52 9.17
C ALA A 88 18.57 11.10 10.57
N GLY A 89 19.44 12.11 10.70
CA GLY A 89 19.68 12.80 11.98
C GLY A 89 18.43 13.50 12.53
N TYR A 90 17.65 14.13 11.65
CA TYR A 90 16.39 14.80 12.01
C TYR A 90 15.37 13.82 12.57
N VAL A 91 15.19 12.66 11.92
CA VAL A 91 14.27 11.62 12.38
C VAL A 91 14.77 10.97 13.67
N GLN A 92 16.07 10.74 13.80
CA GLN A 92 16.64 10.13 15.01
C GLN A 92 16.37 10.97 16.26
N ILE A 93 16.47 12.31 16.15
CA ILE A 93 16.09 13.22 17.24
C ILE A 93 14.57 13.18 17.45
N GLY A 94 13.79 13.26 16.37
CA GLY A 94 12.33 13.23 16.42
C GLY A 94 11.76 11.97 17.07
N ARG A 95 12.40 10.81 16.92
CA ARG A 95 11.99 9.54 17.53
C ARG A 95 11.80 9.65 19.04
N GLN A 96 12.69 10.36 19.74
CA GLN A 96 12.57 10.52 21.20
C GLN A 96 11.35 11.36 21.57
N HIS A 97 11.10 12.45 20.85
CA HIS A 97 9.94 13.30 21.09
C HIS A 97 8.62 12.61 20.70
N LEU A 98 8.61 11.84 19.62
CA LEU A 98 7.46 11.02 19.22
C LEU A 98 7.13 9.98 20.29
N GLN A 99 8.15 9.30 20.85
CA GLN A 99 7.96 8.36 21.95
C GLN A 99 7.26 9.02 23.14
N GLN A 100 7.79 10.15 23.60
CA GLN A 100 7.20 10.92 24.70
C GLN A 100 5.77 11.39 24.37
N ALA A 101 5.50 11.82 23.14
CA ALA A 101 4.17 12.25 22.72
C ALA A 101 3.16 11.08 22.72
N PHE A 102 3.55 9.90 22.22
CA PHE A 102 2.71 8.71 22.27
C PHE A 102 2.42 8.28 23.71
N GLU A 103 3.42 8.29 24.59
CA GLU A 103 3.26 7.98 26.01
C GLU A 103 2.31 8.97 26.69
N THR A 104 2.52 10.27 26.46
CA THR A 104 1.68 11.34 27.01
C THR A 104 0.23 11.20 26.59
N VAL A 105 -0.02 11.00 25.30
CA VAL A 105 -1.39 10.81 24.77
C VAL A 105 -1.99 9.48 25.23
N GLY A 106 -1.16 8.46 25.43
CA GLY A 106 -1.57 7.18 26.01
C GLY A 106 -2.19 7.32 27.40
N GLN A 107 -1.71 8.28 28.19
CA GLN A 107 -2.21 8.60 29.54
C GLN A 107 -3.47 9.47 29.57
N TRP A 108 -3.92 10.02 28.44
CA TRP A 108 -5.14 10.83 28.41
C TRP A 108 -6.38 9.98 28.67
N GLU A 109 -7.43 10.60 29.19
CA GLU A 109 -8.75 9.97 29.30
C GLU A 109 -9.34 9.63 27.93
N ALA A 110 -10.12 8.55 27.87
CA ALA A 110 -10.80 8.13 26.64
C ALA A 110 -11.72 9.25 26.14
N SER A 111 -11.42 9.78 24.95
CA SER A 111 -12.09 10.93 24.37
C SER A 111 -11.82 11.01 22.87
N ASP A 112 -12.67 11.73 22.14
CA ASP A 112 -12.44 12.01 20.71
C ASP A 112 -11.12 12.74 20.48
N ARG A 113 -10.71 13.60 21.41
CA ARG A 113 -9.41 14.28 21.39
C ARG A 113 -8.25 13.29 21.48
N LYS A 114 -8.32 12.29 22.36
CA LYS A 114 -7.30 11.22 22.45
C LYS A 114 -7.21 10.43 21.14
N THR A 115 -8.35 10.04 20.59
CA THR A 115 -8.41 9.30 19.31
C THR A 115 -7.83 10.13 18.17
N LEU A 116 -8.24 11.40 18.04
CA LEU A 116 -7.73 12.34 17.05
C LEU A 116 -6.21 12.49 17.16
N MET A 117 -5.68 12.67 18.38
CA MET A 117 -4.25 12.86 18.57
C MET A 117 -3.45 11.59 18.28
N ARG A 118 -3.93 10.41 18.72
CA ARG A 118 -3.30 9.12 18.39
C ARG A 118 -3.19 8.91 16.89
N ARG A 119 -4.27 9.18 16.14
CA ARG A 119 -4.28 9.11 14.67
C ARG A 119 -3.27 10.08 14.08
N ASN A 120 -3.24 11.34 14.53
CA ASN A 120 -2.33 12.34 14.00
C ASN A 120 -0.85 12.05 14.28
N LEU A 121 -0.52 11.51 15.46
CA LEU A 121 0.83 11.03 15.77
C LEU A 121 1.22 9.88 14.84
N MET A 122 0.35 8.90 14.62
CA MET A 122 0.64 7.79 13.70
C MET A 122 0.80 8.28 12.24
N ILE A 123 -0.03 9.23 11.80
CA ILE A 123 0.12 9.87 10.48
C ILE A 123 1.48 10.56 10.38
N LEU A 124 1.86 11.35 11.37
CA LEU A 124 3.14 12.06 11.40
C LEU A 124 4.30 11.08 11.25
N THR A 125 4.35 10.07 12.11
CA THR A 125 5.39 9.04 12.12
C THR A 125 5.51 8.36 10.75
N ALA A 126 4.39 7.97 10.14
CA ALA A 126 4.39 7.34 8.82
C ALA A 126 4.84 8.28 7.70
N GLN A 127 4.47 9.57 7.77
CA GLN A 127 4.82 10.59 6.77
C GLN A 127 6.29 11.03 6.81
N LEU A 128 7.03 10.68 7.86
CA LEU A 128 8.48 10.87 7.92
C LEU A 128 9.23 9.83 7.07
N HIS A 129 8.55 8.76 6.64
CA HIS A 129 9.05 7.76 5.70
C HIS A 129 10.45 7.24 6.09
N SER A 130 10.63 6.78 7.33
CA SER A 130 11.94 6.34 7.81
C SER A 130 11.84 4.99 8.55
N PRO A 131 12.69 4.00 8.19
CA PRO A 131 12.80 2.75 8.93
C PRO A 131 13.16 2.93 10.42
N LEU A 132 13.79 4.05 10.80
CA LEU A 132 14.12 4.37 12.19
C LEU A 132 12.89 4.47 13.10
N LEU A 133 11.71 4.64 12.51
CA LEU A 133 10.43 4.75 13.21
C LEU A 133 9.58 3.47 13.11
N ALA A 134 10.12 2.38 12.56
CA ALA A 134 9.36 1.16 12.31
C ALA A 134 8.75 0.56 13.59
N GLU A 135 9.40 0.69 14.75
CA GLU A 135 8.87 0.20 16.03
C GLU A 135 7.48 0.78 16.35
N PHE A 136 7.25 2.06 16.09
CA PHE A 136 5.93 2.67 16.32
C PHE A 136 4.84 1.99 15.51
N GLY A 137 5.13 1.64 14.26
CA GLY A 137 4.21 0.94 13.38
C GLY A 137 4.03 -0.53 13.79
N LEU A 138 5.13 -1.24 14.07
CA LEU A 138 5.10 -2.64 14.51
C LEU A 138 4.22 -2.84 15.76
N GLU A 139 4.35 -1.97 16.75
CA GLU A 139 3.55 -2.01 17.98
C GLU A 139 2.04 -1.78 17.75
N ARG A 140 1.65 -1.23 16.59
CA ARG A 140 0.29 -0.75 16.30
C ARG A 140 -0.34 -1.45 15.10
N LEU A 141 0.25 -2.56 14.63
CA LEU A 141 -0.33 -3.35 13.56
C LEU A 141 -1.68 -3.95 13.96
N ASP A 142 -1.88 -4.29 15.23
CA ASP A 142 -3.14 -4.85 15.75
C ASP A 142 -3.98 -3.84 16.55
N ASP A 143 -3.76 -2.53 16.34
CA ASP A 143 -4.57 -1.49 16.99
C ASP A 143 -6.06 -1.69 16.62
N PRO A 144 -7.03 -1.56 17.55
CA PRO A 144 -8.44 -1.69 17.21
C PRO A 144 -8.94 -0.62 16.23
N ASP A 145 -8.31 0.56 16.19
CA ASP A 145 -8.64 1.65 15.28
C ASP A 145 -8.03 1.38 13.89
N ASP A 146 -8.88 1.22 12.87
CA ASP A 146 -8.51 0.94 11.48
C ASP A 146 -7.64 2.04 10.87
N VAL A 147 -7.89 3.31 11.22
CA VAL A 147 -7.07 4.44 10.79
C VAL A 147 -5.67 4.32 11.38
N VAL A 148 -5.55 3.94 12.66
CA VAL A 148 -4.23 3.74 13.28
C VAL A 148 -3.50 2.57 12.62
N ARG A 149 -4.17 1.42 12.40
CA ARG A 149 -3.56 0.28 11.68
C ARG A 149 -3.11 0.66 10.28
N TYR A 150 -3.92 1.40 9.52
CA TYR A 150 -3.56 1.85 8.18
C TYR A 150 -2.27 2.66 8.18
N TRP A 151 -2.14 3.61 9.10
CA TRP A 151 -0.92 4.42 9.22
C TRP A 151 0.24 3.64 9.82
N ALA A 152 0.00 2.69 10.71
CA ALA A 152 1.01 1.76 11.23
C ALA A 152 1.63 0.93 10.09
N VAL A 153 0.80 0.37 9.21
CA VAL A 153 1.26 -0.34 8.01
C VAL A 153 1.98 0.62 7.06
N LYS A 154 1.51 1.85 6.82
CA LYS A 154 2.25 2.85 6.03
C LYS A 154 3.61 3.21 6.65
N CYS A 155 3.75 3.16 7.98
CA CYS A 155 4.99 3.45 8.68
C CYS A 155 6.06 2.38 8.48
N VAL A 156 5.67 1.10 8.35
CA VAL A 156 6.62 -0.01 8.17
C VAL A 156 6.75 -0.46 6.72
N ALA A 157 5.69 -0.31 5.93
CA ALA A 157 5.54 -0.82 4.56
C ALA A 157 5.21 0.29 3.54
N GLY A 158 5.47 1.55 3.88
CA GLY A 158 5.42 2.64 2.92
C GLY A 158 6.52 2.53 1.86
N SER A 159 6.28 2.99 0.63
CA SER A 159 7.28 2.92 -0.46
C SER A 159 8.59 3.64 -0.12
N GLY A 160 8.53 4.78 0.57
CA GLY A 160 9.72 5.50 1.03
C GLY A 160 10.56 4.70 2.04
N VAL A 161 9.92 3.84 2.84
CA VAL A 161 10.59 2.93 3.79
C VAL A 161 11.16 1.74 3.03
N ALA A 162 10.40 1.16 2.11
CA ALA A 162 10.84 0.05 1.27
C ALA A 162 12.13 0.39 0.50
N VAL A 163 12.19 1.57 -0.14
CA VAL A 163 13.38 2.04 -0.87
C VAL A 163 14.62 2.11 0.02
N GLN A 164 14.47 2.52 1.28
CA GLN A 164 15.59 2.57 2.22
C GLN A 164 16.00 1.16 2.70
N LEU A 165 15.04 0.27 2.95
CA LEU A 165 15.32 -1.08 3.43
C LEU A 165 16.04 -1.95 2.39
N ILE A 166 15.75 -1.77 1.10
CA ILE A 166 16.37 -2.52 0.00
C ILE A 166 17.64 -1.86 -0.56
N ASP A 167 17.99 -0.67 -0.06
CA ASP A 167 19.17 0.04 -0.55
C ASP A 167 20.45 -0.72 -0.16
N PRO A 168 21.37 -1.00 -1.11
CA PRO A 168 22.58 -1.78 -0.82
C PRO A 168 23.55 -1.12 0.18
N SER A 169 23.45 0.19 0.39
CA SER A 169 24.39 0.95 1.22
C SER A 169 23.88 1.21 2.63
N ILE A 170 22.55 1.33 2.80
CA ILE A 170 21.93 1.70 4.08
C ILE A 170 20.80 0.76 4.52
N GLY A 171 20.54 -0.30 3.76
CA GLY A 171 19.50 -1.27 4.07
C GLY A 171 19.70 -1.94 5.42
N ASP A 172 18.60 -2.42 5.98
CA ASP A 172 18.56 -3.13 7.26
C ASP A 172 17.77 -4.43 7.06
N GLU A 173 18.49 -5.50 6.74
CA GLU A 173 17.91 -6.82 6.45
C GLU A 173 17.19 -7.40 7.67
N VAL A 174 17.74 -7.21 8.88
CA VAL A 174 17.13 -7.68 10.14
C VAL A 174 15.80 -6.97 10.39
N LEU A 175 15.76 -5.65 10.19
CA LEU A 175 14.51 -4.90 10.32
C LEU A 175 13.51 -5.29 9.22
N MET A 176 13.96 -5.49 7.99
CA MET A 176 13.11 -5.94 6.88
C MET A 176 12.48 -7.30 7.17
N GLU A 177 13.24 -8.28 7.64
CA GLU A 177 12.74 -9.59 8.06
C GLU A 177 11.70 -9.45 9.17
N ARG A 178 11.98 -8.64 10.20
CA ARG A 178 11.04 -8.40 11.31
C ARG A 178 9.73 -7.76 10.84
N ILE A 179 9.79 -6.82 9.89
CA ILE A 179 8.61 -6.22 9.27
C ILE A 179 7.83 -7.26 8.48
N LEU A 180 8.50 -8.06 7.64
CA LEU A 180 7.84 -9.09 6.85
C LEU A 180 7.13 -10.13 7.72
N GLU A 181 7.76 -10.56 8.81
CA GLU A 181 7.13 -11.51 9.74
C GLU A 181 5.86 -10.93 10.36
N ALA A 182 5.93 -9.70 10.89
CA ALA A 182 4.77 -9.04 11.49
C ALA A 182 3.64 -8.80 10.48
N LEU A 183 3.98 -8.46 9.22
CA LEU A 183 2.98 -8.30 8.16
C LEU A 183 2.37 -9.64 7.73
N ARG A 184 3.14 -10.73 7.74
CA ARG A 184 2.63 -12.08 7.45
C ARG A 184 1.55 -12.48 8.45
N GLU A 185 1.77 -12.22 9.73
CA GLU A 185 0.77 -12.44 10.78
C GLU A 185 -0.48 -11.57 10.54
N ARG A 186 -0.28 -10.26 10.33
CA ARG A 186 -1.37 -9.28 10.10
C ARG A 186 -2.26 -9.64 8.90
N VAL A 187 -1.67 -10.18 7.83
CA VAL A 187 -2.38 -10.56 6.61
C VAL A 187 -3.39 -11.68 6.86
N SER A 188 -3.35 -12.42 7.96
CA SER A 188 -4.39 -13.43 8.24
C SER A 188 -5.71 -12.80 8.68
N ASP A 189 -5.64 -11.70 9.45
CA ASP A 189 -6.79 -11.11 10.13
C ASP A 189 -7.23 -9.76 9.53
N GLU A 190 -6.52 -9.24 8.53
CA GLU A 190 -6.86 -7.95 7.94
C GLU A 190 -8.01 -8.06 6.93
N SER A 191 -9.02 -7.20 7.04
CA SER A 191 -10.16 -7.15 6.11
C SER A 191 -10.17 -5.89 5.25
N ASP A 192 -9.44 -4.86 5.66
CA ASP A 192 -9.33 -3.61 4.91
C ASP A 192 -8.43 -3.77 3.67
N THR A 193 -9.00 -3.54 2.49
CA THR A 193 -8.30 -3.72 1.22
C THR A 193 -7.23 -2.64 0.97
N GLN A 194 -7.31 -1.46 1.58
CA GLN A 194 -6.28 -0.42 1.49
C GLN A 194 -5.05 -0.76 2.33
N ILE A 195 -5.27 -1.38 3.49
CA ILE A 195 -4.18 -1.94 4.31
C ILE A 195 -3.49 -3.07 3.53
N LEU A 196 -4.26 -4.06 3.04
CA LEU A 196 -3.72 -5.15 2.23
C LEU A 196 -3.00 -4.65 0.97
N ARG A 197 -3.53 -3.63 0.28
CA ARG A 197 -2.87 -2.97 -0.86
C ARG A 197 -1.49 -2.43 -0.51
N THR A 198 -1.34 -1.82 0.66
CA THR A 198 -0.04 -1.30 1.10
C THR A 198 0.93 -2.45 1.37
N ILE A 199 0.48 -3.51 2.04
CA ILE A 199 1.29 -4.72 2.31
C ILE A 199 1.74 -5.40 1.01
N VAL A 200 0.83 -5.62 0.07
CA VAL A 200 1.10 -6.22 -1.25
C VAL A 200 2.11 -5.38 -2.04
N THR A 201 1.95 -4.06 -2.03
CA THR A 201 2.87 -3.15 -2.72
C THR A 201 4.28 -3.28 -2.13
N PHE A 202 4.41 -3.23 -0.80
CA PHE A 202 5.67 -3.42 -0.11
C PHE A 202 6.31 -4.79 -0.41
N ALA A 203 5.54 -5.86 -0.26
CA ALA A 203 6.01 -7.22 -0.52
C ALA A 203 6.55 -7.40 -1.95
N SER A 204 5.94 -6.71 -2.93
CA SER A 204 6.44 -6.74 -4.31
C SER A 204 7.75 -5.98 -4.55
N MET A 205 8.12 -5.05 -3.66
CA MET A 205 9.35 -4.25 -3.79
C MET A 205 10.59 -4.95 -3.21
N VAL A 206 10.42 -5.80 -2.18
CA VAL A 206 11.54 -6.26 -1.33
C VAL A 206 12.19 -7.59 -1.73
N ASN A 207 11.77 -8.22 -2.84
CA ASN A 207 12.31 -9.48 -3.38
C ASN A 207 12.77 -10.53 -2.34
N HIS A 208 11.91 -10.81 -1.36
CA HIS A 208 12.19 -11.70 -0.22
C HIS A 208 11.27 -12.93 -0.25
N GLU A 209 11.68 -14.07 0.34
CA GLU A 209 10.86 -15.28 0.39
C GLU A 209 9.55 -15.06 1.18
N THR A 210 9.64 -14.56 2.42
CA THR A 210 8.46 -14.18 3.23
C THR A 210 7.53 -13.19 2.52
N ALA A 211 8.07 -12.29 1.70
CA ALA A 211 7.25 -11.37 0.92
C ALA A 211 6.42 -12.10 -0.16
N ARG A 212 6.98 -13.15 -0.76
CA ARG A 212 6.24 -14.02 -1.68
C ARG A 212 5.16 -14.79 -0.95
N ASP A 213 5.46 -15.32 0.24
CA ASP A 213 4.46 -16.02 1.06
C ASP A 213 3.29 -15.12 1.43
N ILE A 214 3.56 -13.86 1.76
CA ILE A 214 2.53 -12.83 1.98
C ILE A 214 1.64 -12.70 0.75
N LEU A 215 2.22 -12.48 -0.45
CA LEU A 215 1.44 -12.34 -1.68
C LEU A 215 0.59 -13.58 -1.96
N MET A 216 1.12 -14.77 -1.70
CA MET A 216 0.43 -16.05 -1.87
C MET A 216 -0.73 -16.20 -0.89
N ALA A 217 -0.53 -15.84 0.38
CA ALA A 217 -1.58 -15.84 1.40
C ALA A 217 -2.71 -14.86 1.06
N VAL A 218 -2.36 -13.65 0.63
CA VAL A 218 -3.35 -12.66 0.16
C VAL A 218 -4.11 -13.20 -1.06
N ALA A 219 -3.41 -13.77 -2.05
CA ALA A 219 -4.05 -14.33 -3.24
C ALA A 219 -5.01 -15.48 -2.90
N GLN A 220 -4.63 -16.36 -1.98
CA GLN A 220 -5.49 -17.43 -1.49
C GLN A 220 -6.75 -16.88 -0.83
N ARG A 221 -6.63 -15.89 0.05
CA ARG A 221 -7.80 -15.22 0.67
C ARG A 221 -8.73 -14.60 -0.36
N ARG A 222 -8.17 -14.00 -1.42
CA ARG A 222 -8.96 -13.44 -2.52
C ARG A 222 -9.65 -14.52 -3.34
N ILE A 223 -8.95 -15.61 -3.69
CA ILE A 223 -9.53 -16.79 -4.33
C ILE A 223 -10.73 -17.32 -3.53
N ASP A 224 -10.59 -17.43 -2.21
CA ASP A 224 -11.66 -17.90 -1.34
C ASP A 224 -12.82 -16.89 -1.24
N ALA A 225 -12.53 -15.58 -1.23
CA ALA A 225 -13.54 -14.54 -1.31
C ALA A 225 -14.33 -14.56 -2.62
N TYR A 226 -13.67 -14.82 -3.77
CA TYR A 226 -14.36 -15.02 -5.05
C TYR A 226 -15.28 -16.23 -4.99
N LYS A 227 -14.78 -17.39 -4.54
CA LYS A 227 -15.58 -18.62 -4.40
C LYS A 227 -16.78 -18.45 -3.46
N GLY A 228 -16.65 -17.62 -2.44
CA GLY A 228 -17.72 -17.26 -1.51
C GLY A 228 -18.60 -16.09 -1.96
N TRP A 229 -18.38 -15.52 -3.15
CA TRP A 229 -19.11 -14.34 -3.65
C TRP A 229 -19.05 -13.09 -2.75
N ASN A 230 -17.96 -12.93 -2.01
CA ASN A 230 -17.78 -11.87 -1.00
C ASN A 230 -16.83 -10.73 -1.44
N VAL A 231 -16.48 -10.67 -2.73
CA VAL A 231 -15.57 -9.64 -3.24
C VAL A 231 -16.31 -8.34 -3.55
N ASN A 232 -15.94 -7.26 -2.87
CA ASN A 232 -16.55 -5.92 -3.03
C ASN A 232 -15.62 -4.87 -3.66
N ASP A 233 -14.31 -5.12 -3.70
CA ASP A 233 -13.29 -4.24 -4.30
C ASP A 233 -12.36 -5.07 -5.17
N GLU A 234 -12.56 -5.01 -6.48
CA GLU A 234 -11.74 -5.74 -7.47
C GLU A 234 -10.55 -4.91 -7.96
N GLN A 235 -10.53 -3.60 -7.68
CA GLN A 235 -9.38 -2.76 -8.01
C GLN A 235 -8.15 -3.15 -7.19
N PHE A 236 -8.36 -3.77 -6.03
CA PHE A 236 -7.28 -4.39 -5.26
C PHE A 236 -6.65 -5.59 -6.00
N ASP A 237 -7.46 -6.39 -6.69
CA ASP A 237 -6.98 -7.59 -7.39
C ASP A 237 -6.06 -7.24 -8.55
N ALA A 238 -6.32 -6.14 -9.26
CA ALA A 238 -5.42 -5.63 -10.30
C ALA A 238 -4.00 -5.39 -9.75
N VAL A 239 -3.88 -4.78 -8.56
CA VAL A 239 -2.58 -4.54 -7.91
C VAL A 239 -1.92 -5.85 -7.49
N LEU A 240 -2.67 -6.76 -6.86
CA LEU A 240 -2.14 -8.06 -6.44
C LEU A 240 -1.65 -8.89 -7.63
N LEU A 241 -2.47 -9.01 -8.67
CA LEU A 241 -2.13 -9.73 -9.89
C LEU A 241 -0.92 -9.12 -10.59
N ARG A 242 -0.85 -7.79 -10.70
CA ARG A 242 0.32 -7.10 -11.23
C ARG A 242 1.58 -7.41 -10.41
N SER A 243 1.50 -7.29 -9.09
CA SER A 243 2.63 -7.55 -8.17
C SER A 243 3.14 -8.99 -8.29
N MET A 244 2.25 -9.99 -8.28
CA MET A 244 2.64 -11.38 -8.50
C MET A 244 3.20 -11.61 -9.91
N GLY A 245 2.56 -11.02 -10.92
CA GLY A 245 2.96 -11.14 -12.32
C GLY A 245 4.37 -10.62 -12.60
N GLN A 246 4.74 -9.46 -12.04
CA GLN A 246 6.11 -8.95 -12.17
C GLN A 246 7.13 -9.90 -11.53
N LEU A 247 6.86 -10.40 -10.32
CA LEU A 247 7.76 -11.36 -9.67
C LEU A 247 7.90 -12.68 -10.46
N ILE A 248 6.83 -13.17 -11.08
CA ILE A 248 6.88 -14.35 -11.96
C ILE A 248 7.78 -14.09 -13.18
N LEU A 249 7.73 -12.88 -13.74
CA LEU A 249 8.54 -12.47 -14.89
C LEU A 249 10.03 -12.30 -14.52
N ASP A 250 10.31 -11.79 -13.33
CA ASP A 250 11.68 -11.49 -12.88
C ASP A 250 12.41 -12.73 -12.32
N GLN A 251 11.67 -13.79 -11.96
CA GLN A 251 12.23 -15.01 -11.40
C GLN A 251 12.63 -16.04 -12.45
N ARG A 252 13.71 -16.77 -12.15
CA ARG A 252 14.07 -17.99 -12.87
C ARG A 252 13.07 -19.11 -12.60
N GLU A 253 13.00 -20.07 -13.52
CA GLU A 253 12.17 -21.27 -13.36
C GLU A 253 12.50 -22.01 -12.06
N SER A 254 11.48 -22.20 -11.22
CA SER A 254 11.57 -22.90 -9.93
C SER A 254 10.18 -23.39 -9.53
N ALA A 255 10.12 -24.32 -8.57
CA ALA A 255 8.86 -24.79 -8.01
C ALA A 255 8.06 -23.64 -7.35
N ALA A 256 8.74 -22.73 -6.65
CA ALA A 256 8.12 -21.56 -6.02
C ALA A 256 7.51 -20.61 -7.08
N ARG A 257 8.24 -20.35 -8.17
CA ARG A 257 7.71 -19.56 -9.30
C ARG A 257 6.48 -20.23 -9.93
N ALA A 258 6.51 -21.54 -10.13
CA ALA A 258 5.37 -22.28 -10.68
C ALA A 258 4.15 -22.25 -9.75
N ALA A 259 4.35 -22.34 -8.43
CA ALA A 259 3.29 -22.22 -7.44
C ALA A 259 2.66 -20.81 -7.44
N MET A 260 3.48 -19.77 -7.56
CA MET A 260 3.01 -18.38 -7.70
C MET A 260 2.26 -18.16 -9.01
N ALA A 261 2.79 -18.67 -10.12
CA ALA A 261 2.12 -18.65 -11.42
C ALA A 261 0.75 -19.32 -11.39
N ARG A 262 0.63 -20.45 -10.67
CA ARG A 262 -0.65 -21.12 -10.46
C ARG A 262 -1.64 -20.21 -9.73
N HIS A 263 -1.28 -19.63 -8.59
CA HIS A 263 -2.19 -18.75 -7.83
C HIS A 263 -2.56 -17.49 -8.61
N PHE A 264 -1.60 -16.91 -9.33
CA PHE A 264 -1.86 -15.80 -10.25
C PHE A 264 -2.92 -16.18 -11.29
N ALA A 265 -2.75 -17.33 -11.96
CA ALA A 265 -3.67 -17.78 -12.98
C ALA A 265 -5.05 -18.16 -12.40
N GLU A 266 -5.10 -18.80 -11.24
CA GLU A 266 -6.34 -19.13 -10.54
C GLU A 266 -7.12 -17.87 -10.16
N LEU A 267 -6.48 -16.91 -9.48
CA LEU A 267 -7.12 -15.65 -9.09
C LEU A 267 -7.62 -14.90 -10.33
N LEU A 268 -6.76 -14.71 -11.34
CA LEU A 268 -7.15 -14.04 -12.58
C LEU A 268 -8.33 -14.74 -13.26
N SER A 269 -8.32 -16.08 -13.30
CA SER A 269 -9.41 -16.84 -13.90
C SER A 269 -10.74 -16.61 -13.16
N LEU A 270 -10.73 -16.49 -11.84
CA LEU A 270 -11.93 -16.22 -11.05
C LEU A 270 -12.47 -14.80 -11.28
N VAL A 271 -11.60 -13.82 -11.52
CA VAL A 271 -12.02 -12.48 -11.97
C VAL A 271 -12.82 -12.60 -13.26
N PHE A 272 -12.32 -13.32 -14.28
CA PHE A 272 -13.05 -13.52 -15.54
C PHE A 272 -14.37 -14.26 -15.30
N GLN A 273 -14.32 -15.40 -14.60
CA GLN A 273 -15.49 -16.25 -14.37
C GLN A 273 -16.62 -15.51 -13.66
N ARG A 274 -16.31 -14.61 -12.71
CA ARG A 274 -17.33 -13.80 -12.02
C ARG A 274 -18.24 -13.03 -12.98
N TYR A 275 -17.71 -12.53 -14.09
CA TYR A 275 -18.46 -11.77 -15.09
C TYR A 275 -19.04 -12.64 -16.19
N MET A 276 -18.53 -13.86 -16.35
CA MET A 276 -19.00 -14.82 -17.35
C MET A 276 -20.15 -15.69 -16.84
N VAL A 277 -20.46 -15.64 -15.54
CA VAL A 277 -21.74 -16.14 -15.02
C VAL A 277 -22.85 -15.33 -15.70
N GLU A 278 -23.73 -16.02 -16.43
CA GLU A 278 -24.79 -15.49 -17.30
C GLU A 278 -25.32 -14.08 -16.91
N PRO A 279 -25.56 -13.17 -17.88
CA PRO A 279 -25.84 -13.44 -19.30
C PRO A 279 -24.63 -13.30 -20.24
N SER A 280 -24.65 -14.07 -21.33
CA SER A 280 -23.78 -13.90 -22.50
C SER A 280 -24.58 -13.31 -23.66
N PRO A 281 -24.10 -12.26 -24.35
CA PRO A 281 -22.87 -11.50 -24.09
C PRO A 281 -22.95 -10.65 -22.81
N LEU A 282 -21.78 -10.31 -22.26
CA LEU A 282 -21.66 -9.46 -21.06
C LEU A 282 -22.32 -8.09 -21.29
N THR A 283 -23.03 -7.59 -20.26
CA THR A 283 -23.56 -6.22 -20.23
C THR A 283 -22.45 -5.17 -20.24
N ASP A 284 -22.77 -3.93 -20.63
CA ASP A 284 -21.79 -2.83 -20.71
C ASP A 284 -21.07 -2.59 -19.38
N ASP A 285 -21.81 -2.64 -18.26
CA ASP A 285 -21.25 -2.46 -16.92
C ASP A 285 -20.32 -3.62 -16.54
N GLN A 286 -20.71 -4.86 -16.82
CA GLN A 286 -19.86 -6.04 -16.59
C GLN A 286 -18.58 -5.97 -17.42
N ARG A 287 -18.67 -5.55 -18.69
CA ARG A 287 -17.49 -5.40 -19.57
C ARG A 287 -16.56 -4.30 -19.07
N ASN A 288 -17.10 -3.15 -18.68
CA ASN A 288 -16.30 -2.03 -18.17
C ASN A 288 -15.61 -2.39 -16.84
N ALA A 289 -16.34 -3.07 -15.94
CA ALA A 289 -15.79 -3.51 -14.67
C ALA A 289 -14.67 -4.54 -14.86
N LEU A 290 -14.90 -5.58 -15.66
CA LEU A 290 -13.86 -6.56 -16.00
C LEU A 290 -12.66 -5.90 -16.69
N ALA A 291 -12.89 -5.02 -17.68
CA ALA A 291 -11.82 -4.31 -18.39
C ALA A 291 -10.95 -3.48 -17.45
N ASN A 292 -11.54 -2.83 -16.44
CA ASN A 292 -10.79 -2.05 -15.45
C ASN A 292 -9.82 -2.90 -14.64
N VAL A 293 -10.20 -4.14 -14.30
CA VAL A 293 -9.33 -5.05 -13.54
C VAL A 293 -8.23 -5.62 -14.46
N ILE A 294 -8.60 -6.06 -15.66
CA ILE A 294 -7.66 -6.79 -16.51
C ILE A 294 -6.77 -5.90 -17.38
N ALA A 295 -7.09 -4.63 -17.64
CA ALA A 295 -6.29 -3.77 -18.52
C ALA A 295 -4.86 -3.59 -18.03
N GLU A 296 -4.69 -3.39 -16.72
CA GLU A 296 -3.36 -3.26 -16.13
C GLU A 296 -2.60 -4.60 -16.15
N VAL A 297 -3.27 -5.69 -15.79
CA VAL A 297 -2.67 -7.03 -15.78
C VAL A 297 -2.30 -7.48 -17.20
N ASP A 298 -3.14 -7.20 -18.18
CA ASP A 298 -2.95 -7.60 -19.57
C ASP A 298 -1.74 -6.91 -20.22
N SER A 299 -1.68 -5.59 -20.06
CA SER A 299 -0.61 -4.77 -20.63
C SER A 299 0.73 -5.00 -19.94
N GLN A 300 0.75 -5.15 -18.61
CA GLN A 300 2.00 -5.22 -17.85
C GLN A 300 2.50 -6.65 -17.58
N VAL A 301 1.62 -7.65 -17.62
CA VAL A 301 1.94 -9.04 -17.29
C VAL A 301 1.65 -9.96 -18.46
N LEU A 302 0.39 -10.13 -18.86
CA LEU A 302 0.02 -11.19 -19.82
C LEU A 302 0.72 -11.02 -21.17
N THR A 303 0.77 -9.80 -21.70
CA THR A 303 1.47 -9.51 -22.96
C THR A 303 2.95 -9.90 -22.91
N ARG A 304 3.60 -9.70 -21.75
CA ARG A 304 5.01 -10.08 -21.55
C ARG A 304 5.19 -11.58 -21.38
N VAL A 305 4.31 -12.23 -20.61
CA VAL A 305 4.35 -13.70 -20.42
C VAL A 305 4.09 -14.43 -21.74
N MET A 306 3.19 -13.91 -22.57
CA MET A 306 2.83 -14.51 -23.85
C MET A 306 3.75 -14.13 -25.00
N GLU A 307 4.57 -13.08 -24.82
CA GLU A 307 5.41 -12.48 -25.86
C GLU A 307 4.60 -11.94 -27.06
N GLN A 308 3.29 -11.70 -26.85
CA GLN A 308 2.35 -11.19 -27.83
C GLN A 308 1.16 -10.52 -27.13
N GLN A 309 0.48 -9.59 -27.81
CA GLN A 309 -0.75 -8.99 -27.29
C GLN A 309 -1.83 -10.06 -27.12
N THR A 310 -2.51 -10.05 -25.98
CA THR A 310 -3.67 -10.93 -25.78
C THR A 310 -4.93 -10.31 -26.41
N PRO A 311 -5.95 -11.12 -26.71
CA PRO A 311 -7.18 -10.62 -27.34
C PRO A 311 -8.20 -10.05 -26.33
N PHE A 312 -7.99 -10.18 -25.01
CA PHE A 312 -9.03 -9.92 -24.01
C PHE A 312 -9.62 -8.51 -24.08
N ILE A 313 -8.78 -7.48 -24.04
CA ILE A 313 -9.25 -6.09 -24.07
C ILE A 313 -10.02 -5.79 -25.37
N ARG A 314 -9.52 -6.30 -26.50
CA ARG A 314 -10.19 -6.11 -27.80
C ARG A 314 -11.55 -6.81 -27.85
N ILE A 315 -11.67 -7.99 -27.24
CA ILE A 315 -12.94 -8.73 -27.15
C ILE A 315 -13.95 -7.97 -26.29
N LEU A 316 -13.53 -7.46 -25.13
CA LEU A 316 -14.39 -6.66 -24.26
C LEU A 316 -14.87 -5.38 -24.95
N GLN A 317 -14.00 -4.70 -25.70
CA GLN A 317 -14.36 -3.54 -26.51
C GLN A 317 -15.37 -3.85 -27.64
N ARG A 318 -15.42 -5.10 -28.11
CA ARG A 318 -16.32 -5.57 -29.18
C ARG A 318 -17.58 -6.26 -28.66
N GLY A 319 -17.95 -6.05 -27.41
CA GLY A 319 -19.17 -6.60 -26.83
C GLY A 319 -19.01 -7.94 -26.13
N GLY A 320 -17.78 -8.44 -25.95
CA GLY A 320 -17.51 -9.65 -25.14
C GLY A 320 -17.79 -10.99 -25.83
N SER A 321 -18.32 -11.00 -27.06
CA SER A 321 -18.56 -12.23 -27.80
C SER A 321 -17.27 -13.00 -28.06
N GLY A 322 -17.24 -14.29 -27.70
CA GLY A 322 -16.07 -15.16 -27.85
C GLY A 322 -15.10 -15.13 -26.67
N LEU A 323 -15.44 -14.44 -25.57
CA LEU A 323 -14.63 -14.43 -24.35
C LEU A 323 -14.44 -15.85 -23.78
N ASP A 324 -15.47 -16.70 -23.82
CA ASP A 324 -15.40 -18.09 -23.33
C ASP A 324 -14.30 -18.90 -24.03
N ARG A 325 -14.21 -18.76 -25.36
CA ARG A 325 -13.21 -19.47 -26.17
C ARG A 325 -11.78 -19.01 -25.83
N GLU A 326 -11.57 -17.71 -25.71
CA GLU A 326 -10.24 -17.19 -25.36
C GLU A 326 -9.89 -17.47 -23.89
N PHE A 327 -10.88 -17.46 -23.01
CA PHE A 327 -10.72 -17.90 -21.64
C PHE A 327 -10.19 -19.34 -21.60
N GLU A 328 -10.85 -20.28 -22.26
CA GLU A 328 -10.38 -21.67 -22.33
C GLU A 328 -8.99 -21.79 -22.98
N ALA A 329 -8.69 -21.02 -24.02
CA ALA A 329 -7.38 -21.05 -24.67
C ALA A 329 -6.23 -20.64 -23.73
N TYR A 330 -6.44 -19.61 -22.92
CA TYR A 330 -5.41 -19.09 -22.02
C TYR A 330 -5.33 -19.84 -20.70
N PHE A 331 -6.47 -20.18 -20.10
CA PHE A 331 -6.54 -20.80 -18.79
C PHE A 331 -6.58 -22.33 -18.85
N GLY A 332 -7.01 -22.91 -19.97
CA GLY A 332 -7.12 -24.35 -20.19
C GLY A 332 -8.56 -24.86 -20.08
N SER A 333 -8.74 -26.11 -20.49
CA SER A 333 -10.02 -26.82 -20.43
C SER A 333 -9.80 -28.29 -20.08
N ASP A 334 -10.87 -29.08 -20.06
CA ASP A 334 -10.78 -30.54 -19.85
C ASP A 334 -9.96 -31.25 -20.94
N MET A 335 -9.78 -30.60 -22.11
CA MET A 335 -9.05 -31.14 -23.25
C MET A 335 -7.53 -30.95 -23.14
N GLY A 336 -7.05 -30.03 -22.30
CA GLY A 336 -5.62 -29.77 -22.16
C GLY A 336 -5.26 -28.44 -21.50
N PRO A 337 -3.97 -28.25 -21.18
CA PRO A 337 -3.50 -27.05 -20.51
C PRO A 337 -3.60 -25.81 -21.42
N GLY A 338 -3.97 -24.68 -20.83
CA GLY A 338 -3.99 -23.39 -21.54
C GLY A 338 -2.59 -22.81 -21.80
N TYR A 339 -2.55 -21.69 -22.51
CA TYR A 339 -1.30 -20.99 -22.81
C TYR A 339 -0.53 -20.56 -21.57
N LEU A 340 -1.20 -20.09 -20.51
CA LEU A 340 -0.54 -19.66 -19.27
C LEU A 340 0.16 -20.83 -18.57
N ALA A 341 -0.56 -21.94 -18.37
CA ALA A 341 -0.03 -23.15 -17.74
C ALA A 341 1.17 -23.70 -18.51
N THR A 342 1.07 -23.73 -19.84
CA THR A 342 2.15 -24.19 -20.73
C THR A 342 3.38 -23.28 -20.66
N ARG A 343 3.21 -21.96 -20.78
CA ARG A 343 4.32 -20.99 -20.77
C ARG A 343 5.01 -20.86 -19.42
N LEU A 344 4.24 -20.92 -18.33
CA LEU A 344 4.76 -20.77 -16.97
C LEU A 344 5.06 -22.11 -16.28
N LYS A 345 4.85 -23.24 -16.98
CA LYS A 345 5.17 -24.61 -16.55
C LYS A 345 4.52 -24.99 -15.21
N PHE A 346 3.22 -24.74 -15.09
CA PHE A 346 2.43 -25.16 -13.93
C PHE A 346 1.20 -25.99 -14.34
N ASN A 347 0.53 -26.61 -13.37
CA ASN A 347 -0.81 -27.18 -13.50
C ASN A 347 -1.69 -26.69 -12.34
N TYR A 348 -3.01 -26.81 -12.44
CA TYR A 348 -3.96 -26.35 -11.42
C TYR A 348 -4.16 -27.37 -10.29
N GLY A 349 -3.09 -28.09 -9.94
CA GLY A 349 -3.12 -29.19 -8.97
C GLY A 349 -3.51 -30.53 -9.60
N GLN A 350 -4.10 -31.40 -8.79
CA GLN A 350 -4.50 -32.74 -9.19
C GLN A 350 -6.01 -32.94 -9.02
N THR A 351 -6.56 -33.84 -9.82
CA THR A 351 -7.91 -34.39 -9.66
C THR A 351 -7.91 -35.41 -8.51
N GLU A 352 -9.10 -35.80 -8.04
CA GLU A 352 -9.24 -36.87 -7.03
C GLU A 352 -8.59 -38.19 -7.46
N ALA A 353 -8.54 -38.44 -8.77
CA ALA A 353 -7.87 -39.58 -9.38
C ALA A 353 -6.34 -39.42 -9.54
N GLY A 354 -5.74 -38.37 -8.96
CA GLY A 354 -4.31 -38.09 -9.03
C GLY A 354 -3.81 -37.55 -10.38
N ARG A 355 -4.71 -37.29 -11.35
CA ARG A 355 -4.33 -36.74 -12.67
C ARG A 355 -4.12 -35.23 -12.58
N PRO A 356 -3.14 -34.64 -13.29
CA PRO A 356 -2.99 -33.19 -13.36
C PRO A 356 -4.28 -32.49 -13.82
N ARG A 357 -4.63 -31.39 -13.16
CA ARG A 357 -5.74 -30.53 -13.55
C ARG A 357 -5.25 -29.49 -14.56
N HIS A 358 -5.90 -29.42 -15.72
CA HIS A 358 -5.51 -28.57 -16.84
C HIS A 358 -6.24 -27.22 -16.90
N ALA A 359 -7.40 -27.12 -16.25
CA ALA A 359 -8.21 -25.91 -16.16
C ALA A 359 -8.27 -25.39 -14.70
N PRO A 360 -8.48 -24.08 -14.49
CA PRO A 360 -8.68 -23.54 -13.15
C PRO A 360 -9.94 -24.11 -12.48
N PRO A 361 -10.03 -24.08 -11.14
CA PRO A 361 -11.28 -24.35 -10.45
C PRO A 361 -12.41 -23.44 -10.98
N GLN A 362 -13.60 -24.04 -11.16
CA GLN A 362 -14.79 -23.29 -11.57
C GLN A 362 -15.32 -22.49 -10.38
N LEU A 363 -15.78 -21.27 -10.65
CA LEU A 363 -16.49 -20.44 -9.69
C LEU A 363 -17.84 -21.11 -9.35
N PRO A 364 -18.19 -21.30 -8.06
CA PRO A 364 -19.50 -21.82 -7.70
C PRO A 364 -20.64 -20.91 -8.21
N PRO A 365 -21.86 -21.45 -8.43
CA PRO A 365 -23.02 -20.63 -8.77
C PRO A 365 -23.22 -19.48 -7.77
N PRO A 366 -23.70 -18.32 -8.23
CA PRO A 366 -23.98 -17.20 -7.34
C PRO A 366 -25.04 -17.59 -6.30
N PRO A 367 -24.93 -17.10 -5.06
CA PRO A 367 -25.95 -17.34 -4.05
C PRO A 367 -27.30 -16.81 -4.54
N VAL A 368 -28.34 -17.62 -4.32
CA VAL A 368 -29.72 -17.24 -4.64
C VAL A 368 -30.10 -16.04 -3.78
N ARG A 369 -30.45 -14.93 -4.41
CA ARG A 369 -30.86 -13.69 -3.73
C ARG A 369 -32.26 -13.79 -3.14
#